data_AF-R1CQM8-F1
#
_entry.id   AF-R1CQM8-F1
#
_cell.length_a   1.000
_cell.length_b   1.000
_cell.length_c   1.000
_cell.angle_alpha   90.00
_cell.angle_beta   90.00
_cell.angle_gamma   90.00
#
_symmetry.space_group_name_H-M   'P 1'
#
loop_
_entity.id
_entity.type
_entity.pdbx_description
1 polymer ?
#
loop_
_entity_poly.entity_id
_entity_poly.type
_entity_poly.pdbx_seq_one_letter_code
_entity_poly.pdbx_strand_id
1 'polypeptide(L)'
;MRRDIGSGIDLQAVRALAEAGGFGPWQRCQLFVGGASAAGARSILHFDQYDNLFVQISGWKRFRVYDPQQTRCLYPFPIHHPLDTRAQVDLEAPDLAAFPRLSEAVCSEVLLGPGQALFLPAYWWHEVVTEPHDGLTVSANFWFAAVYRLLTPTRPLVPSMQCELARQLEYLVSDCLSDRARLVPAFFSALRAAVEAVHAAADARSAAADAARADAAASEALHARRPAGVVPQEWQGLFEYVVRQLGSLVGHGSVLRFCLDLLDGGRFARLTLG
;
A
#
# COMPACT_ATOMS: atom_id res chain seq x y z
N MET A 1 -42.51 5.04 3.02
CA MET A 1 -42.13 5.25 1.60
C MET A 1 -40.64 4.96 1.47
N ARG A 2 -40.24 3.75 1.02
CA ARG A 2 -38.83 3.45 0.73
C ARG A 2 -38.49 4.10 -0.60
N ARG A 3 -37.80 5.25 -0.60
CA ARG A 3 -37.14 5.74 -1.82
C ARG A 3 -35.85 4.95 -1.98
N ASP A 4 -35.70 4.32 -3.13
CA ASP A 4 -34.44 3.73 -3.54
C ASP A 4 -33.41 4.86 -3.66
N ILE A 5 -32.39 4.82 -2.78
CA ILE A 5 -31.30 5.78 -2.75
C ILE A 5 -30.52 5.84 -4.08
N GLY A 6 -30.64 4.82 -4.94
CA GLY A 6 -30.05 4.80 -6.27
C GLY A 6 -30.83 5.61 -7.33
N SER A 7 -32.11 5.92 -7.10
CA SER A 7 -32.98 6.52 -8.13
C SER A 7 -32.62 7.96 -8.55
N GLY A 8 -31.81 8.67 -7.74
CA GLY A 8 -31.29 10.00 -8.07
C GLY A 8 -29.86 9.99 -8.63
N ILE A 9 -29.22 8.82 -8.71
CA ILE A 9 -27.87 8.68 -9.25
C ILE A 9 -28.01 8.31 -10.74
N ASP A 10 -27.52 9.17 -11.63
CA ASP A 10 -27.42 8.86 -13.05
C ASP A 10 -26.31 7.81 -13.27
N LEU A 11 -26.69 6.54 -13.16
CA LEU A 11 -25.78 5.42 -13.38
C LEU A 11 -25.26 5.36 -14.81
N GLN A 12 -25.95 5.94 -15.80
CA GLN A 12 -25.44 6.02 -17.17
C GLN A 12 -24.32 7.05 -17.27
N ALA A 13 -24.47 8.23 -16.65
CA ALA A 13 -23.40 9.22 -16.57
C ALA A 13 -22.18 8.68 -15.82
N VAL A 14 -22.37 7.95 -14.71
CA VAL A 14 -21.26 7.30 -13.98
C VAL A 14 -20.55 6.26 -14.84
N ARG A 15 -21.29 5.46 -15.61
CA ARG A 15 -20.70 4.49 -16.56
C ARG A 15 -19.97 5.16 -17.70
N ALA A 16 -20.53 6.21 -18.30
CA ALA A 16 -19.89 6.98 -19.36
C ALA A 16 -18.59 7.62 -18.88
N LEU A 17 -18.58 8.16 -17.65
CA LEU A 17 -17.37 8.66 -17.01
C LEU A 17 -16.34 7.55 -16.77
N ALA A 18 -16.79 6.35 -16.38
CA ALA A 18 -15.92 5.20 -16.20
C ALA A 18 -15.28 4.72 -17.51
N GLU A 19 -16.06 4.65 -18.59
CA GLU A 19 -15.57 4.30 -19.91
C GLU A 19 -14.60 5.35 -20.45
N ALA A 20 -14.93 6.64 -20.32
CA ALA A 20 -14.06 7.74 -20.74
C ALA A 20 -12.77 7.83 -19.91
N GLY A 21 -12.84 7.56 -18.60
CA GLY A 21 -11.72 7.59 -17.67
C GLY A 21 -10.88 6.31 -17.63
N GLY A 22 -11.31 5.25 -18.33
CA GLY A 22 -10.66 3.93 -18.28
C GLY A 22 -10.67 3.32 -16.87
N PHE A 23 -11.75 3.54 -16.11
CA PHE A 23 -11.97 2.85 -14.83
C PHE A 23 -12.39 1.40 -15.08
N GLY A 24 -12.06 0.50 -14.15
CA GLY A 24 -12.61 -0.85 -14.20
C GLY A 24 -14.08 -0.90 -13.77
N PRO A 25 -14.64 -2.11 -13.56
CA PRO A 25 -16.07 -2.25 -13.28
C PRO A 25 -16.41 -1.59 -11.96
N TRP A 26 -17.51 -0.82 -11.95
CA TRP A 26 -18.06 -0.22 -10.73
C TRP A 26 -18.39 -1.31 -9.70
N GLN A 27 -18.01 -1.07 -8.46
CA GLN A 27 -18.13 -2.03 -7.35
C GLN A 27 -19.21 -1.60 -6.36
N ARG A 28 -19.12 -0.37 -5.85
CA ARG A 28 -20.02 0.14 -4.81
C ARG A 28 -20.06 1.66 -4.79
N CYS A 29 -21.10 2.19 -4.16
CA CYS A 29 -21.22 3.59 -3.80
C CYS A 29 -21.38 3.70 -2.28
N GLN A 30 -20.67 4.62 -1.63
CA GLN A 30 -20.84 4.90 -0.21
C GLN A 30 -21.26 6.35 -0.01
N LEU A 31 -22.25 6.56 0.84
CA LEU A 31 -22.71 7.88 1.25
C LEU A 31 -22.14 8.21 2.64
N PHE A 32 -21.61 9.41 2.81
CA PHE A 32 -21.19 9.95 4.09
C PHE A 32 -22.04 11.18 4.41
N VAL A 33 -22.66 11.18 5.58
CA VAL A 33 -23.49 12.27 6.09
C VAL A 33 -23.01 12.63 7.49
N GLY A 34 -22.70 13.89 7.73
CA GLY A 34 -22.35 14.43 9.04
C GLY A 34 -23.08 15.74 9.30
N GLY A 35 -23.52 15.96 10.54
CA GLY A 35 -24.02 17.27 10.98
C GLY A 35 -22.90 18.19 11.46
N ALA A 36 -23.24 19.31 12.10
CA ALA A 36 -22.26 20.24 12.66
C ALA A 36 -21.27 19.57 13.65
N SER A 37 -21.70 18.54 14.38
CA SER A 37 -20.84 17.76 15.28
C SER A 37 -19.77 16.93 14.56
N ALA A 38 -19.87 16.79 13.22
CA ALA A 38 -18.86 16.13 12.41
C ALA A 38 -17.72 17.07 12.01
N ALA A 39 -17.76 18.36 12.38
CA ALA A 39 -16.62 19.25 12.19
C ALA A 39 -15.37 18.66 12.88
N GLY A 40 -14.27 18.57 12.13
CA GLY A 40 -13.04 17.90 12.57
C GLY A 40 -13.08 16.37 12.50
N ALA A 41 -14.21 15.75 12.17
CA ALA A 41 -14.28 14.30 11.97
C ALA A 41 -13.34 13.89 10.83
N ARG A 42 -12.63 12.79 11.09
CA ARG A 42 -11.48 12.40 10.28
C ARG A 42 -11.55 10.94 9.86
N SER A 43 -11.31 10.68 8.59
CA SER A 43 -10.79 9.39 8.15
C SER A 43 -9.27 9.47 8.15
N ILE A 44 -8.66 8.73 9.09
CA ILE A 44 -7.21 8.67 9.28
C ILE A 44 -6.50 8.26 7.99
N LEU A 45 -5.23 8.62 7.85
CA LEU A 45 -4.43 8.39 6.65
C LEU A 45 -4.43 6.90 6.25
N HIS A 46 -4.92 6.61 5.04
CA HIS A 46 -5.00 5.26 4.48
C HIS A 46 -4.94 5.30 2.95
N PHE A 47 -4.81 4.13 2.32
CA PHE A 47 -5.05 3.97 0.90
C PHE A 47 -6.12 2.90 0.65
N ASP A 48 -6.67 2.91 -0.56
CA ASP A 48 -7.60 1.90 -1.03
C ASP A 48 -7.06 1.17 -2.26
N GLN A 49 -7.44 -0.09 -2.42
CA GLN A 49 -7.06 -0.93 -3.56
C GLN A 49 -7.97 -0.76 -4.78
N TYR A 50 -8.77 0.30 -4.78
CA TYR A 50 -9.79 0.61 -5.78
C TYR A 50 -9.62 2.04 -6.26
N ASP A 51 -9.94 2.28 -7.52
CA ASP A 51 -10.08 3.63 -8.04
C ASP A 51 -11.33 4.26 -7.41
N ASN A 52 -11.20 5.48 -6.91
CA ASN A 52 -12.24 6.17 -6.16
C ASN A 52 -12.53 7.54 -6.77
N LEU A 53 -13.77 7.74 -7.20
CA LEU A 53 -14.28 9.07 -7.51
C LEU A 53 -15.07 9.59 -6.31
N PHE A 54 -14.49 10.52 -5.57
CA PHE A 54 -15.11 11.14 -4.41
C PHE A 54 -15.82 12.42 -4.82
N VAL A 55 -17.11 12.54 -4.54
CA VAL A 55 -17.95 13.69 -4.89
C VAL A 55 -18.44 14.37 -3.62
N GLN A 56 -18.18 15.67 -3.52
CA GLN A 56 -18.69 16.48 -2.42
C GLN A 56 -20.04 17.09 -2.82
N ILE A 57 -21.08 16.81 -2.04
CA ILE A 57 -22.46 17.22 -2.33
C ILE A 57 -22.83 18.48 -1.52
N SER A 58 -22.46 18.53 -0.24
CA SER A 58 -22.71 19.66 0.66
C SER A 58 -21.63 19.74 1.73
N GLY A 59 -21.32 20.93 2.23
CA GLY A 59 -20.21 21.17 3.17
C GLY A 59 -18.84 21.03 2.49
N TRP A 60 -17.78 20.97 3.30
CA TRP A 60 -16.40 21.00 2.81
C TRP A 60 -15.57 19.87 3.44
N LYS A 61 -14.69 19.29 2.64
CA LYS A 61 -13.72 18.29 3.11
C LYS A 61 -12.32 18.65 2.64
N ARG A 62 -11.38 18.65 3.57
CA ARG A 62 -9.95 18.80 3.27
C ARG A 62 -9.30 17.44 3.15
N PHE A 63 -8.62 17.23 2.04
CA PHE A 63 -7.88 16.02 1.72
C PHE A 63 -6.40 16.32 1.81
N ARG A 64 -5.65 15.52 2.56
CA ARG A 64 -4.20 15.40 2.40
C ARG A 64 -3.92 14.13 1.62
N VAL A 65 -3.29 14.26 0.45
CA VAL A 65 -3.11 13.17 -0.50
C VAL A 65 -1.63 12.95 -0.79
N TYR A 66 -1.19 11.70 -0.79
CA TYR A 66 0.20 11.31 -1.08
C TYR A 66 0.25 10.28 -2.21
N ASP A 67 1.24 10.48 -3.09
CA ASP A 67 1.55 9.52 -4.15
C ASP A 67 1.94 8.16 -3.55
N PRO A 68 1.60 7.02 -4.17
CA PRO A 68 2.00 5.70 -3.67
C PRO A 68 3.52 5.53 -3.44
N GLN A 69 4.39 6.29 -4.11
CA GLN A 69 5.83 6.33 -3.83
C GLN A 69 6.17 6.75 -2.40
N GLN A 70 5.28 7.51 -1.76
CA GLN A 70 5.43 7.98 -0.39
C GLN A 70 5.12 6.88 0.65
N THR A 71 4.61 5.71 0.25
CA THR A 71 4.23 4.60 1.16
C THR A 71 5.33 4.28 2.19
N ARG A 72 6.59 4.33 1.76
CA ARG A 72 7.78 4.08 2.59
C ARG A 72 7.96 5.07 3.76
N CYS A 73 7.36 6.25 3.65
CA CYS A 73 7.36 7.33 4.64
C CYS A 73 6.11 7.32 5.53
N LEU A 74 5.09 6.52 5.17
CA LEU A 74 3.77 6.51 5.81
C LEU A 74 3.50 5.25 6.66
N TYR A 75 4.42 4.28 6.64
CA TYR A 75 4.45 3.16 7.58
C TYR A 75 3.11 2.40 7.68
N PRO A 76 2.64 1.74 6.61
CA PRO A 76 1.38 0.98 6.65
C PRO A 76 1.40 -0.11 7.73
N PHE A 77 0.25 -0.43 8.31
CA PHE A 77 0.12 -1.65 9.12
C PHE A 77 0.32 -2.92 8.27
N PRO A 78 0.83 -4.03 8.83
CA PRO A 78 0.95 -5.33 8.15
C PRO A 78 -0.37 -5.90 7.62
N ILE A 79 -0.26 -6.77 6.62
CA ILE A 79 -1.38 -7.58 6.13
C ILE A 79 -1.87 -8.48 7.27
N HIS A 80 -3.19 -8.63 7.35
CA HIS A 80 -3.95 -9.24 8.46
C HIS A 80 -4.01 -8.44 9.77
N HIS A 81 -3.30 -7.32 9.90
CA HIS A 81 -3.57 -6.41 11.01
C HIS A 81 -4.98 -5.81 10.83
N PRO A 82 -5.77 -5.60 11.91
CA PRO A 82 -7.12 -5.01 11.80
C PRO A 82 -7.13 -3.61 11.15
N LEU A 83 -6.00 -2.93 11.20
CA LEU A 83 -5.77 -1.61 10.60
C LEU A 83 -5.00 -1.68 9.26
N ASP A 84 -4.99 -2.83 8.57
CA ASP A 84 -4.43 -2.92 7.21
C ASP A 84 -4.89 -1.75 6.32
N THR A 85 -4.01 -1.35 5.41
CA THR A 85 -4.06 -0.18 4.52
C THR A 85 -4.01 1.19 5.18
N ARG A 86 -4.02 1.27 6.52
CA ARG A 86 -3.85 2.53 7.27
C ARG A 86 -2.41 2.76 7.64
N ALA A 87 -2.08 4.03 7.84
CA ALA A 87 -0.78 4.46 8.33
C ALA A 87 -0.66 4.22 9.84
N GLN A 88 0.53 3.85 10.30
CA GLN A 88 0.86 3.81 11.73
C GLN A 88 1.15 5.20 12.30
N VAL A 89 1.42 6.18 11.43
CA VAL A 89 1.75 7.56 11.83
C VAL A 89 0.49 8.37 12.16
N ASP A 90 0.60 9.24 13.16
CA ASP A 90 -0.34 10.33 13.39
C ASP A 90 0.22 11.61 12.76
N LEU A 91 -0.52 12.19 11.81
CA LEU A 91 -0.10 13.41 11.12
C LEU A 91 -0.18 14.67 11.98
N GLU A 92 -0.94 14.65 13.07
CA GLU A 92 -1.15 15.84 13.94
C GLU A 92 -0.26 15.80 15.17
N ALA A 93 0.16 14.59 15.57
CA ALA A 93 1.14 14.36 16.62
C ALA A 93 2.25 13.44 16.10
N PRO A 94 3.06 13.88 15.12
CA PRO A 94 4.08 13.05 14.50
C PRO A 94 5.20 12.71 15.48
N ASP A 95 5.33 11.42 15.82
CA ASP A 95 6.51 10.89 16.52
C ASP A 95 7.61 10.61 15.49
N LEU A 96 8.50 11.57 15.25
CA LEU A 96 9.63 11.42 14.31
C LEU A 96 10.78 10.56 14.87
N ALA A 97 10.83 10.33 16.18
CA ALA A 97 11.79 9.41 16.76
C ALA A 97 11.39 7.96 16.42
N ALA A 98 10.10 7.66 16.51
CA ALA A 98 9.54 6.46 15.93
C ALA A 98 9.61 6.56 14.40
N PHE A 99 8.96 7.48 13.72
CA PHE A 99 8.75 7.43 12.27
C PHE A 99 9.60 8.48 11.52
N PRO A 100 10.94 8.37 11.45
CA PRO A 100 11.81 9.43 10.97
C PRO A 100 11.57 9.80 9.50
N ARG A 101 11.22 8.82 8.65
CA ARG A 101 10.97 9.04 7.22
C ARG A 101 9.68 9.82 6.97
N LEU A 102 8.82 9.98 7.96
CA LEU A 102 7.64 10.84 7.83
C LEU A 102 8.03 12.28 7.48
N SER A 103 9.20 12.74 7.95
CA SER A 103 9.74 14.05 7.60
C SER A 103 10.09 14.22 6.11
N GLU A 104 10.23 13.12 5.36
CA GLU A 104 10.47 13.10 3.92
C GLU A 104 9.16 13.06 3.10
N ALA A 105 8.00 12.87 3.74
CA ALA A 105 6.74 12.67 3.05
C ALA A 105 6.26 13.97 2.38
N VAL A 106 6.02 13.89 1.07
CA VAL A 106 5.47 15.03 0.29
C VAL A 106 3.98 14.84 0.07
N CYS A 107 3.20 15.82 0.52
CA CYS A 107 1.73 15.83 0.44
C CYS A 107 1.22 16.88 -0.55
N SER A 108 0.11 16.59 -1.22
CA SER A 108 -0.76 17.59 -1.83
C SER A 108 -2.00 17.79 -0.96
N GLU A 109 -2.43 19.03 -0.76
CA GLU A 109 -3.67 19.31 -0.02
C GLU A 109 -4.76 19.82 -0.98
N VAL A 110 -5.99 19.33 -0.82
CA VAL A 110 -7.14 19.70 -1.63
C VAL A 110 -8.31 20.03 -0.72
N LEU A 111 -8.84 21.24 -0.81
CA LEU A 111 -10.12 21.59 -0.20
C LEU A 111 -11.24 21.33 -1.21
N LEU A 112 -12.06 20.33 -0.95
CA LEU A 112 -13.14 19.88 -1.82
C LEU A 112 -14.48 20.43 -1.33
N GLY A 113 -15.12 21.25 -2.16
CA GLY A 113 -16.40 21.91 -1.91
C GLY A 113 -17.57 21.34 -2.73
N PRO A 114 -18.80 21.81 -2.48
CA PRO A 114 -20.00 21.29 -3.13
C PRO A 114 -19.94 21.31 -4.66
N GLY A 115 -20.33 20.20 -5.30
CA GLY A 115 -20.32 20.03 -6.76
C GLY A 115 -18.96 19.63 -7.33
N GLN A 116 -17.90 19.60 -6.52
CA GLN A 116 -16.58 19.16 -6.95
C GLN A 116 -16.40 17.67 -6.73
N ALA A 117 -15.54 17.07 -7.58
CA ALA A 117 -15.12 15.69 -7.46
C ALA A 117 -13.59 15.60 -7.41
N LEU A 118 -13.09 14.67 -6.60
CA LEU A 118 -11.69 14.30 -6.52
C LEU A 118 -11.55 12.85 -6.98
N PHE A 119 -10.72 12.64 -8.01
CA PHE A 119 -10.32 11.30 -8.39
C PHE A 119 -9.09 10.87 -7.58
N LEU A 120 -9.22 9.76 -6.86
CA LEU A 120 -8.18 9.11 -6.08
C LEU A 120 -7.88 7.76 -6.76
N PRO A 121 -6.77 7.64 -7.50
CA PRO A 121 -6.38 6.36 -8.08
C PRO A 121 -6.08 5.33 -6.99
N ALA A 122 -6.22 4.04 -7.30
CA ALA A 122 -5.85 2.99 -6.36
C ALA A 122 -4.42 3.18 -5.81
N TYR A 123 -4.23 2.87 -4.52
CA TYR A 123 -3.02 3.03 -3.71
C TYR A 123 -2.63 4.48 -3.38
N TRP A 124 -3.36 5.49 -3.83
CA TRP A 124 -3.11 6.86 -3.37
C TRP A 124 -3.55 7.00 -1.92
N TRP A 125 -2.60 7.44 -1.10
CA TRP A 125 -2.83 7.67 0.32
C TRP A 125 -3.64 8.94 0.51
N HIS A 126 -4.61 8.92 1.39
CA HIS A 126 -5.40 10.09 1.71
C HIS A 126 -5.88 10.10 3.17
N GLU A 127 -5.82 11.28 3.77
CA GLU A 127 -6.54 11.64 4.99
C GLU A 127 -7.66 12.59 4.59
N VAL A 128 -8.84 12.44 5.21
CA VAL A 128 -10.01 13.27 4.93
C VAL A 128 -10.52 13.89 6.22
N VAL A 129 -10.54 15.21 6.30
CA VAL A 129 -11.06 15.97 7.43
C VAL A 129 -12.31 16.73 6.98
N THR A 130 -13.38 16.63 7.77
CA THR A 130 -14.57 17.45 7.58
C THR A 130 -14.30 18.84 8.14
N GLU A 131 -14.37 19.86 7.29
CA GLU A 131 -14.15 21.24 7.72
C GLU A 131 -15.35 21.77 8.52
N PRO A 132 -15.13 22.74 9.43
CA PRO A 132 -16.23 23.35 10.18
C PRO A 132 -17.27 23.98 9.24
N HIS A 133 -18.55 23.68 9.48
CA HIS A 133 -19.65 24.30 8.73
C HIS A 133 -20.97 24.29 9.52
N ASP A 134 -21.83 25.26 9.21
CA ASP A 134 -23.18 25.35 9.77
C ASP A 134 -24.15 24.54 8.89
N GLY A 135 -24.26 23.23 9.11
CA GLY A 135 -25.27 22.41 8.42
C GLY A 135 -24.93 20.92 8.29
N LEU A 136 -25.32 20.34 7.15
CA LEU A 136 -24.99 18.95 6.78
C LEU A 136 -23.82 18.89 5.80
N THR A 137 -22.81 18.09 6.13
CA THR A 137 -21.76 17.70 5.19
C THR A 137 -22.19 16.38 4.57
N VAL A 138 -22.32 16.39 3.25
CA VAL A 138 -22.78 15.23 2.47
C VAL A 138 -21.78 14.98 1.36
N SER A 139 -21.34 13.74 1.24
CA SER A 139 -20.43 13.31 0.18
C SER A 139 -20.73 11.88 -0.23
N ALA A 140 -20.42 11.53 -1.47
CA ALA A 140 -20.54 10.18 -1.97
C ALA A 140 -19.23 9.77 -2.67
N ASN A 141 -18.84 8.51 -2.55
CA ASN A 141 -17.77 7.96 -3.36
C ASN A 141 -18.27 6.84 -4.28
N PHE A 142 -17.60 6.70 -5.43
CA PHE A 142 -17.84 5.64 -6.40
C PHE A 142 -16.55 4.85 -6.58
N TRP A 143 -16.62 3.56 -6.25
CA TRP A 143 -15.46 2.67 -6.29
C TRP A 143 -15.47 1.83 -7.55
N PHE A 144 -14.32 1.75 -8.22
CA PHE A 144 -14.10 0.97 -9.43
C PHE A 144 -12.95 -0.01 -9.22
N ALA A 145 -13.06 -1.22 -9.76
CA ALA A 145 -11.97 -2.18 -9.64
C ALA A 145 -10.74 -1.69 -10.42
N ALA A 146 -9.57 -1.67 -9.80
CA ALA A 146 -8.33 -1.23 -10.44
C ALA A 146 -7.65 -2.33 -11.30
N VAL A 147 -8.28 -3.51 -11.40
CA VAL A 147 -7.67 -4.78 -11.85
C VAL A 147 -7.03 -4.68 -13.24
N TYR A 148 -7.64 -3.96 -14.18
CA TYR A 148 -7.12 -3.91 -15.56
C TYR A 148 -5.76 -3.22 -15.68
N ARG A 149 -5.45 -2.24 -14.82
CA ARG A 149 -4.14 -1.56 -14.81
C ARG A 149 -3.04 -2.45 -14.23
N LEU A 150 -3.39 -3.39 -13.36
CA LEU A 150 -2.45 -4.30 -12.70
C LEU A 150 -2.07 -5.52 -13.57
N LEU A 151 -2.92 -5.90 -14.53
CA LEU A 151 -2.71 -7.08 -15.39
C LEU A 151 -1.86 -6.80 -16.63
N THR A 152 -1.59 -5.54 -16.97
CA THR A 152 -0.76 -5.13 -18.11
C THR A 152 0.43 -4.27 -17.65
N PRO A 153 1.41 -4.86 -16.93
CA PRO A 153 2.52 -4.10 -16.36
C PRO A 153 3.35 -3.40 -17.43
N THR A 154 3.49 -2.08 -17.29
CA THR A 154 4.55 -1.32 -17.97
C THR A 154 5.88 -1.55 -17.24
N ARG A 155 7.00 -1.45 -17.95
CA ARG A 155 8.34 -1.48 -17.36
C ARG A 155 9.01 -0.09 -17.49
N PRO A 156 9.54 0.49 -16.40
CA PRO A 156 9.49 0.00 -15.01
C PRO A 156 8.05 0.00 -14.43
N LEU A 157 7.82 -0.83 -13.41
CA LEU A 157 6.52 -0.89 -12.72
C LEU A 157 6.17 0.47 -12.11
N VAL A 158 4.92 0.89 -12.25
CA VAL A 158 4.43 2.12 -11.61
C VAL A 158 4.27 1.92 -10.09
N PRO A 159 4.32 3.01 -9.29
CA PRO A 159 4.32 2.94 -7.83
C PRO A 159 3.16 2.14 -7.19
N SER A 160 1.96 2.21 -7.76
CA SER A 160 0.81 1.44 -7.26
C SER A 160 0.96 -0.07 -7.46
N MET A 161 1.48 -0.50 -8.62
CA MET A 161 1.78 -1.92 -8.91
C MET A 161 2.87 -2.45 -8.00
N GLN A 162 3.84 -1.59 -7.74
CA GLN A 162 4.92 -1.78 -6.80
C GLN A 162 4.36 -2.03 -5.39
N CYS A 163 3.48 -1.17 -4.87
CA CYS A 163 2.78 -1.38 -3.59
C CYS A 163 1.98 -2.69 -3.57
N GLU A 164 1.25 -3.00 -4.63
CA GLU A 164 0.47 -4.23 -4.70
C GLU A 164 1.36 -5.47 -4.69
N LEU A 165 2.46 -5.47 -5.44
CA LEU A 165 3.40 -6.58 -5.42
C LEU A 165 3.99 -6.81 -4.02
N ALA A 166 4.35 -5.74 -3.32
CA ALA A 166 4.83 -5.84 -1.93
C ALA A 166 3.77 -6.44 -1.00
N ARG A 167 2.50 -6.08 -1.20
CA ARG A 167 1.37 -6.68 -0.45
C ARG A 167 1.18 -8.15 -0.78
N GLN A 168 1.16 -8.53 -2.06
CA GLN A 168 1.01 -9.93 -2.46
C GLN A 168 2.14 -10.82 -1.94
N LEU A 169 3.37 -10.28 -1.90
CA LEU A 169 4.50 -10.98 -1.31
C LEU A 169 4.32 -11.18 0.21
N GLU A 170 3.91 -10.15 0.93
CA GLU A 170 3.61 -10.26 2.37
C GLU A 170 2.46 -11.22 2.65
N TYR A 171 1.39 -11.19 1.85
CA TYR A 171 0.28 -12.12 1.94
C TYR A 171 0.76 -13.57 1.76
N LEU A 172 1.51 -13.85 0.69
CA LEU A 172 2.08 -15.17 0.42
C LEU A 172 2.95 -15.67 1.57
N VAL A 173 3.88 -14.84 2.04
CA VAL A 173 4.79 -15.20 3.14
C VAL A 173 4.03 -15.42 4.44
N SER A 174 3.04 -14.57 4.72
CA SER A 174 2.21 -14.66 5.92
C SER A 174 1.35 -15.94 5.94
N ASP A 175 0.78 -16.33 4.81
CA ASP A 175 -0.05 -17.55 4.74
C ASP A 175 0.77 -18.84 4.76
N CYS A 176 2.03 -18.79 4.32
CA CYS A 176 2.92 -19.96 4.35
C CYS A 176 3.58 -20.22 5.71
N LEU A 177 3.55 -19.27 6.65
CA LEU A 177 4.24 -19.36 7.95
C LEU A 177 3.24 -19.49 9.10
N SER A 178 3.46 -20.48 9.97
CA SER A 178 2.57 -20.81 11.10
C SER A 178 2.51 -19.70 12.17
N ASP A 179 3.65 -19.37 12.78
CA ASP A 179 3.80 -18.28 13.77
C ASP A 179 4.08 -16.94 13.08
N ARG A 180 3.04 -16.36 12.47
CA ARG A 180 3.16 -15.14 11.66
C ARG A 180 3.84 -13.99 12.39
N ALA A 181 3.47 -13.75 13.64
CA ALA A 181 3.95 -12.61 14.42
C ALA A 181 5.47 -12.63 14.61
N ARG A 182 6.06 -13.82 14.78
CA ARG A 182 7.50 -13.98 14.94
C ARG A 182 8.22 -14.22 13.61
N LEU A 183 7.63 -14.99 12.70
CA LEU A 183 8.32 -15.53 11.54
C LEU A 183 8.29 -14.60 10.32
N VAL A 184 7.19 -13.87 10.10
CA VAL A 184 7.09 -12.91 8.99
C VAL A 184 8.12 -11.78 9.11
N PRO A 185 8.28 -11.11 10.28
CA PRO A 185 9.32 -10.09 10.45
C PRO A 185 10.73 -10.66 10.22
N ALA A 186 10.99 -11.87 10.73
CA ALA A 186 12.29 -12.50 10.61
C ALA A 186 12.61 -12.91 9.16
N PHE A 187 11.62 -13.39 8.40
CA PHE A 187 11.76 -13.71 6.97
C PHE A 187 12.16 -12.47 6.18
N PHE A 188 11.44 -11.36 6.35
CA PHE A 188 11.73 -10.12 5.62
C PHE A 188 13.05 -9.48 6.04
N SER A 189 13.43 -9.58 7.32
CA SER A 189 14.75 -9.15 7.81
C SER A 189 15.89 -9.95 7.17
N ALA A 190 15.76 -11.28 7.13
CA ALA A 190 16.76 -12.13 6.49
C ALA A 190 16.80 -11.89 4.97
N LEU A 191 15.64 -11.72 4.31
CA LEU A 191 15.55 -11.48 2.87
C LEU A 191 16.26 -10.19 2.48
N ARG A 192 16.13 -9.14 3.31
CA ARG A 192 16.87 -7.88 3.14
C ARG A 192 18.38 -8.11 3.16
N ALA A 193 18.87 -8.72 4.24
CA ALA A 193 20.31 -8.91 4.43
C ALA A 193 20.92 -9.70 3.25
N ALA A 194 20.18 -10.69 2.74
CA ALA A 194 20.57 -11.44 1.55
C ALA A 194 20.65 -10.56 0.29
N VAL A 195 19.66 -9.71 0.03
CA VAL A 195 19.65 -8.78 -1.11
C VAL A 195 20.74 -7.73 -1.03
N GLU A 196 20.97 -7.14 0.15
CA GLU A 196 22.03 -6.16 0.36
C GLU A 196 23.42 -6.78 0.13
N ALA A 197 23.64 -8.01 0.61
CA ALA A 197 24.89 -8.74 0.38
C ALA A 197 25.12 -9.02 -1.11
N VAL A 198 24.08 -9.40 -1.85
CA VAL A 198 24.16 -9.60 -3.30
C VAL A 198 24.51 -8.31 -4.02
N HIS A 199 23.86 -7.20 -3.69
CA HIS A 199 24.13 -5.90 -4.30
C HIS A 199 25.55 -5.39 -3.98
N ALA A 200 25.97 -5.44 -2.72
CA ALA A 200 27.33 -5.04 -2.33
C ALA A 200 28.39 -5.86 -3.09
N ALA A 201 28.14 -7.15 -3.31
CA ALA A 201 29.03 -8.02 -4.04
C ALA A 201 28.96 -7.84 -5.58
N ALA A 202 27.87 -7.27 -6.11
CA ALA A 202 27.73 -6.88 -7.51
C ALA A 202 28.39 -5.52 -7.80
N ASP A 203 28.20 -4.54 -6.91
CA ASP A 203 28.84 -3.22 -6.99
C ASP A 203 30.37 -3.31 -6.86
N ALA A 204 30.87 -4.28 -6.07
CA ALA A 204 32.29 -4.60 -5.98
C ALA A 204 32.85 -5.33 -7.22
N ARG A 205 32.00 -5.82 -8.12
CA ARG A 205 32.34 -6.59 -9.32
C ARG A 205 31.72 -5.98 -10.58
N SER A 206 32.13 -4.76 -10.90
CA SER A 206 31.97 -4.26 -12.27
C SER A 206 32.73 -5.19 -13.23
N ALA A 207 31.97 -5.85 -14.11
CA ALA A 207 32.33 -6.85 -15.11
C ALA A 207 32.42 -8.32 -14.65
N ALA A 208 31.47 -9.12 -15.15
CA ALA A 208 31.40 -10.57 -15.24
C ALA A 208 31.28 -11.38 -13.91
N ALA A 209 30.04 -11.69 -13.49
CA ALA A 209 29.77 -12.89 -12.68
C ALA A 209 28.30 -13.34 -12.74
N ASP A 210 28.11 -14.67 -12.81
CA ASP A 210 26.85 -15.40 -12.93
C ASP A 210 25.85 -15.14 -11.80
N ALA A 211 24.59 -14.83 -12.16
CA ALA A 211 23.46 -14.70 -11.24
C ALA A 211 23.31 -15.88 -10.26
N ALA A 212 23.67 -17.09 -10.71
CA ALA A 212 23.61 -18.31 -9.89
C ALA A 212 24.46 -18.26 -8.61
N ARG A 213 25.61 -17.56 -8.62
CA ARG A 213 26.47 -17.44 -7.42
C ARG A 213 25.94 -16.44 -6.40
N ALA A 214 25.30 -15.38 -6.89
CA ALA A 214 24.62 -14.40 -6.04
C ALA A 214 23.40 -15.05 -5.35
N ASP A 215 22.62 -15.82 -6.10
CA ASP A 215 21.46 -16.55 -5.58
C ASP A 215 21.87 -17.59 -4.52
N ALA A 216 22.97 -18.31 -4.73
CA ALA A 216 23.49 -19.28 -3.76
C ALA A 216 23.95 -18.61 -2.45
N ALA A 217 24.66 -17.48 -2.53
CA ALA A 217 25.11 -16.74 -1.35
C ALA A 217 23.93 -16.13 -0.57
N ALA A 218 22.92 -15.60 -1.27
CA ALA A 218 21.67 -15.14 -0.66
C ALA A 218 20.94 -16.30 0.05
N SER A 219 20.93 -17.49 -0.57
CA SER A 219 20.32 -18.69 -0.01
C SER A 219 20.98 -19.16 1.28
N GLU A 220 22.31 -19.27 1.29
CA GLU A 220 23.05 -19.63 2.50
C GLU A 220 22.80 -18.63 3.63
N ALA A 221 22.81 -17.33 3.32
CA ALA A 221 22.57 -16.28 4.31
C ALA A 221 21.15 -16.32 4.90
N LEU A 222 20.11 -16.58 4.09
CA LEU A 222 18.74 -16.71 4.61
C LEU A 222 18.57 -18.00 5.43
N HIS A 223 19.16 -19.10 4.98
CA HIS A 223 19.10 -20.37 5.71
C HIS A 223 19.77 -20.28 7.08
N ALA A 224 20.93 -19.62 7.16
CA ALA A 224 21.64 -19.41 8.43
C ALA A 224 20.83 -18.55 9.43
N ARG A 225 19.93 -17.68 8.95
CA ARG A 225 19.11 -16.78 9.77
C ARG A 225 17.68 -17.29 10.00
N ARG A 226 17.36 -18.52 9.62
CA ARG A 226 16.02 -19.11 9.80
C ARG A 226 15.63 -19.14 11.29
N PRO A 227 14.42 -18.68 11.67
CA PRO A 227 13.96 -18.76 13.05
C PRO A 227 13.80 -20.21 13.54
N ALA A 228 14.03 -20.45 14.83
CA ALA A 228 13.77 -21.74 15.45
C ALA A 228 12.28 -22.12 15.34
N GLY A 229 11.97 -23.39 15.07
CA GLY A 229 10.59 -23.89 14.97
C GLY A 229 9.92 -23.73 13.59
N VAL A 230 10.59 -23.15 12.58
CA VAL A 230 10.11 -23.19 11.19
C VAL A 230 10.49 -24.51 10.55
N VAL A 231 9.53 -25.17 9.89
CA VAL A 231 9.79 -26.43 9.18
C VAL A 231 10.68 -26.16 7.97
N PRO A 232 11.73 -26.98 7.70
CA PRO A 232 12.63 -26.76 6.57
C PRO A 232 11.95 -26.56 5.23
N GLN A 233 10.88 -27.32 4.96
CA GLN A 233 10.14 -27.28 3.70
C GLN A 233 9.35 -25.97 3.52
N GLU A 234 8.76 -25.42 4.59
CA GLU A 234 8.04 -24.14 4.58
C GLU A 234 8.99 -22.99 4.22
N TRP A 235 10.19 -22.98 4.80
CA TRP A 235 11.16 -21.90 4.60
C TRP A 235 11.92 -22.01 3.29
N GLN A 236 12.44 -23.21 2.96
CA GLN A 236 13.28 -23.43 1.79
C GLN A 236 12.50 -23.25 0.49
N GLY A 237 11.34 -23.90 0.37
CA GLY A 237 10.51 -23.80 -0.83
C GLY A 237 10.01 -22.38 -1.09
N LEU A 238 9.56 -21.69 -0.03
CA LEU A 238 9.11 -20.30 -0.11
C LEU A 238 10.26 -19.35 -0.47
N PHE A 239 11.42 -19.53 0.16
CA PHE A 239 12.58 -18.68 -0.11
C PHE A 239 13.09 -18.83 -1.54
N GLU A 240 13.32 -20.08 -1.99
CA GLU A 240 13.74 -20.35 -3.36
C GLU A 240 12.74 -19.79 -4.36
N TYR A 241 11.44 -19.92 -4.09
CA TYR A 241 10.38 -19.34 -4.91
C TYR A 241 10.49 -17.81 -4.98
N VAL A 242 10.53 -17.12 -3.84
CA VAL A 242 10.58 -15.66 -3.75
C VAL A 242 11.83 -15.11 -4.45
N VAL A 243 13.02 -15.65 -4.15
CA VAL A 243 14.28 -15.15 -4.72
C VAL A 243 14.40 -15.49 -6.20
N ARG A 244 14.14 -16.74 -6.59
CA ARG A 244 14.34 -17.19 -7.98
C ARG A 244 13.29 -16.63 -8.93
N GLN A 245 12.02 -16.64 -8.54
CA GLN A 245 10.93 -16.19 -9.43
C GLN A 245 10.85 -14.66 -9.49
N LEU A 246 10.93 -13.95 -8.36
CA LEU A 246 10.86 -12.48 -8.40
C LEU A 246 12.16 -11.85 -8.94
N GLY A 247 13.32 -12.47 -8.70
CA GLY A 247 14.60 -12.04 -9.27
C GLY A 247 14.65 -12.15 -10.80
N SER A 248 14.12 -13.24 -11.36
CA SER A 248 14.12 -13.49 -12.81
C SER A 248 13.06 -12.69 -13.58
N LEU A 249 11.90 -12.39 -12.97
CA LEU A 249 10.79 -11.71 -13.65
C LEU A 249 11.08 -10.23 -13.99
N VAL A 250 11.96 -9.55 -13.24
CA VAL A 250 12.03 -8.06 -13.31
C VAL A 250 13.45 -7.47 -13.42
N GLY A 251 14.47 -8.31 -13.64
CA GLY A 251 15.87 -7.87 -13.64
C GLY A 251 16.34 -7.70 -12.20
N HIS A 252 17.34 -8.50 -11.83
CA HIS A 252 17.67 -8.94 -10.47
C HIS A 252 17.83 -7.89 -9.34
N GLY A 253 17.77 -6.56 -9.60
CA GLY A 253 18.10 -5.53 -8.60
C GLY A 253 16.99 -4.58 -8.13
N SER A 254 16.05 -4.16 -8.99
CA SER A 254 15.22 -2.97 -8.69
C SER A 254 13.93 -3.26 -7.92
N VAL A 255 13.31 -4.42 -8.12
CA VAL A 255 12.00 -4.74 -7.50
C VAL A 255 12.12 -5.43 -6.15
N LEU A 256 13.12 -6.30 -5.92
CA LEU A 256 13.35 -6.79 -4.55
C LEU A 256 13.76 -5.63 -3.63
N ARG A 257 14.61 -4.71 -4.12
CA ARG A 257 14.94 -3.48 -3.40
C ARG A 257 13.69 -2.65 -3.13
N PHE A 258 12.78 -2.51 -4.09
CA PHE A 258 11.52 -1.82 -3.87
C PHE A 258 10.62 -2.50 -2.81
N CYS A 259 10.38 -3.81 -2.93
CA CYS A 259 9.57 -4.55 -1.95
C CYS A 259 10.21 -4.46 -0.56
N LEU A 260 11.54 -4.57 -0.49
CA LEU A 260 12.28 -4.39 0.75
C LEU A 260 12.18 -2.95 1.26
N ASP A 261 12.38 -1.91 0.45
CA ASP A 261 12.26 -0.50 0.84
C ASP A 261 10.87 -0.15 1.39
N LEU A 262 9.82 -0.83 0.91
CA LEU A 262 8.44 -0.70 1.39
C LEU A 262 8.19 -1.48 2.69
N LEU A 263 8.93 -2.57 2.90
CA LEU A 263 8.96 -3.34 4.15
C LEU A 263 10.00 -2.75 5.16
N ASP A 264 10.82 -1.78 4.74
CA ASP A 264 11.92 -1.14 5.48
C ASP A 264 11.50 -0.04 6.45
N GLY A 265 10.20 0.18 6.62
CA GLY A 265 9.71 1.15 7.60
C GLY A 265 9.83 0.68 9.06
N GLY A 266 10.47 -0.44 9.37
CA GLY A 266 10.25 -1.07 10.68
C GLY A 266 8.77 -1.47 10.88
N ARG A 267 8.05 -1.66 9.76
CA ARG A 267 6.63 -2.00 9.69
C ARG A 267 6.25 -3.18 10.58
N PHE A 268 7.14 -4.16 10.68
CA PHE A 268 6.98 -5.34 11.52
C PHE A 268 7.74 -5.26 12.86
N ALA A 269 8.90 -4.61 12.88
CA ALA A 269 9.79 -4.56 14.05
C ALA A 269 9.15 -3.88 15.28
N ARG A 270 8.04 -3.17 15.09
CA ARG A 270 7.37 -2.37 16.13
C ARG A 270 6.06 -2.94 16.63
N LEU A 271 5.50 -3.94 15.94
CA LEU A 271 4.39 -4.72 16.50
C LEU A 271 4.85 -5.69 17.59
N THR A 272 6.15 -6.00 17.64
CA THR A 272 6.75 -6.93 18.62
C THR A 272 7.25 -6.24 19.89
N LEU A 273 7.10 -4.92 20.02
CA LEU A 273 7.53 -4.13 21.18
C LEU A 273 6.37 -3.74 22.12
N GLY A 274 5.21 -4.41 21.99
CA GLY A 274 4.04 -4.26 22.86
C GLY A 274 3.94 -5.36 23.90
#